data_AF-A0A9N8YPL3-F1
#
_entry.id   AF-A0A9N8YPL3-F1
#
_cell.length_a   1.000
_cell.length_b   1.000
_cell.length_c   1.000
_cell.angle_alpha   90.00
_cell.angle_beta   90.00
_cell.angle_gamma   90.00
#
_symmetry.space_group_name_H-M   'P 1'
#
loop_
_entity.id
_entity.type
_entity.pdbx_description
1 polymer ?
#
loop_
_entity_poly.entity_id
_entity_poly.type
_entity_poly.pdbx_seq_one_letter_code
_entity_poly.pdbx_strand_id
1 'polypeptide(L)'
;MSVVQKIILNQARYNLWANQQLLTSVSEIPEDSYRAHAGLIFRSIHGTLNHILVADKIWFARFTENYENYEELSNFLRMSSNVPLAKDATSSHWESFVPDRKELSAKIIEQSNKWINHITSLPSTLDIENKFLTYTNSSGATVKTNALVDYLHVFNHCTHHRGQISAAITGFGYKAPVMDLVYYNIQHDEKPF
;
A
#
# COMPACT_ATOMS: atom_id res chain seq x y z
N MET A 1 14.55 18.23 10.07
CA MET A 1 13.47 17.88 9.13
C MET A 1 12.54 19.06 8.98
N SER A 2 12.15 19.40 7.74
CA SER A 2 11.11 20.41 7.47
C SER A 2 9.75 19.93 8.02
N VAL A 3 8.78 20.85 8.15
CA VAL A 3 7.41 20.50 8.59
C VAL A 3 6.79 19.48 7.64
N VAL A 4 6.92 19.69 6.33
CA VAL A 4 6.44 18.75 5.31
C VAL A 4 7.09 17.37 5.45
N GLN A 5 8.42 17.31 5.66
CA GLN A 5 9.12 16.04 5.88
C GLN A 5 8.58 15.31 7.12
N LYS A 6 8.28 16.03 8.21
CA LYS A 6 7.67 15.44 9.41
C LYS A 6 6.27 14.90 9.13
N ILE A 7 5.44 15.62 8.38
CA ILE A 7 4.08 15.18 7.99
C ILE A 7 4.16 13.86 7.22
N ILE A 8 4.96 13.79 6.16
CA ILE A 8 5.07 12.57 5.34
C ILE A 8 5.70 11.41 6.12
N LEU A 9 6.63 11.69 7.04
CA LEU A 9 7.23 10.66 7.88
C LEU A 9 6.20 10.09 8.87
N ASN A 10 5.35 10.93 9.47
CA ASN A 10 4.26 10.46 10.30
C ASN A 10 3.31 9.55 9.49
N GLN A 11 2.91 9.98 8.28
CA GLN A 11 2.08 9.14 7.40
C GLN A 11 2.73 7.79 7.08
N ALA A 12 4.05 7.74 6.85
CA ALA A 12 4.78 6.50 6.61
C ALA A 12 4.79 5.57 7.84
N ARG A 13 4.99 6.12 9.04
CA ARG A 13 4.97 5.36 10.30
C ARG A 13 3.57 4.84 10.63
N TYR A 14 2.57 5.70 10.46
CA TYR A 14 1.17 5.31 10.55
C TYR A 14 0.84 4.19 9.56
N ASN A 15 1.31 4.27 8.32
CA ASN A 15 1.08 3.24 7.31
C ASN A 15 1.66 1.89 7.73
N LEU A 16 2.88 1.86 8.28
CA LEU A 16 3.49 0.65 8.86
C LEU A 16 2.62 0.10 10.00
N TRP A 17 2.26 0.94 10.98
CA TRP A 17 1.45 0.52 12.12
C TRP A 17 0.09 -0.02 11.68
N ALA A 18 -0.62 0.67 10.78
CA ALA A 18 -1.91 0.23 10.28
C ALA A 18 -1.81 -1.10 9.51
N ASN A 19 -0.73 -1.29 8.73
CA ASN A 19 -0.44 -2.57 8.09
C ASN A 19 -0.20 -3.68 9.12
N GLN A 20 0.52 -3.42 10.21
CA GLN A 20 0.72 -4.40 11.29
C GLN A 20 -0.61 -4.78 11.94
N GLN A 21 -1.44 -3.80 12.32
CA GLN A 21 -2.76 -4.05 12.91
C GLN A 21 -3.63 -4.89 11.97
N LEU A 22 -3.66 -4.54 10.67
CA LEU A 22 -4.40 -5.30 9.68
C LEU A 22 -3.89 -6.74 9.55
N LEU A 23 -2.58 -6.92 9.40
CA LEU A 23 -1.98 -8.24 9.20
C LEU A 23 -2.15 -9.15 10.41
N THR A 24 -2.15 -8.60 11.63
CA THR A 24 -2.52 -9.33 12.85
C THR A 24 -3.95 -9.86 12.76
N SER A 25 -4.95 -9.01 12.49
CA SER A 25 -6.35 -9.47 12.35
C SER A 25 -6.53 -10.43 11.16
N VAL A 26 -5.86 -10.16 10.04
CA VAL A 26 -5.89 -11.05 8.88
C VAL A 26 -5.32 -12.40 9.26
N SER A 27 -4.26 -12.51 10.06
CA SER A 27 -3.62 -13.80 10.43
C SER A 27 -4.55 -14.77 11.18
N GLU A 28 -5.60 -14.28 11.82
CA GLU A 28 -6.60 -15.08 12.54
C GLU A 28 -7.68 -15.66 11.61
N ILE A 29 -7.77 -15.18 10.36
CA ILE A 29 -8.78 -15.61 9.40
C ILE A 29 -8.40 -16.98 8.82
N PRO A 30 -9.31 -17.98 8.84
CA PRO A 30 -9.13 -19.27 8.17
C PRO A 30 -8.81 -19.12 6.68
N GLU A 31 -7.97 -19.99 6.15
CA GLU A 31 -7.45 -19.88 4.77
C GLU A 31 -8.57 -19.80 3.72
N ASP A 32 -9.64 -20.58 3.89
CA ASP A 32 -10.80 -20.56 2.99
C ASP A 32 -11.47 -19.18 2.93
N SER A 33 -11.65 -18.52 4.08
CA SER A 33 -12.21 -17.16 4.14
C SER A 33 -11.21 -16.11 3.63
N TYR A 34 -9.92 -16.28 3.92
CA TYR A 34 -8.87 -15.36 3.48
C TYR A 34 -8.74 -15.31 1.94
N ARG A 35 -8.93 -16.46 1.27
CA ARG A 35 -8.87 -16.59 -0.19
C ARG A 35 -10.24 -16.56 -0.87
N ALA A 36 -11.33 -16.47 -0.11
CA ALA A 36 -12.68 -16.41 -0.67
C ALA A 36 -12.87 -15.15 -1.52
N HIS A 37 -13.79 -15.26 -2.49
CA HIS A 37 -14.24 -14.10 -3.25
C HIS A 37 -15.05 -13.17 -2.33
N ALA A 38 -14.49 -12.00 -2.03
CA ALA A 38 -15.03 -11.01 -1.11
C ALA A 38 -15.80 -9.86 -1.81
N GLY A 39 -16.00 -9.94 -3.13
CA GLY A 39 -16.63 -8.86 -3.90
C GLY A 39 -15.73 -7.63 -4.06
N LEU A 40 -14.43 -7.79 -3.82
CA LEU A 40 -13.42 -6.76 -3.98
C LEU A 40 -12.90 -6.72 -5.42
N ILE A 41 -12.37 -5.57 -5.83
CA ILE A 41 -11.72 -5.38 -7.14
C ILE A 41 -10.63 -6.44 -7.40
N PHE A 42 -9.92 -6.85 -6.34
CA PHE A 42 -8.86 -7.85 -6.40
C PHE A 42 -9.31 -9.22 -5.89
N ARG A 43 -10.61 -9.52 -6.03
CA ARG A 43 -11.28 -10.77 -5.66
C ARG A 43 -11.31 -11.05 -4.15
N SER A 44 -10.15 -11.20 -3.52
CA SER A 44 -9.99 -11.69 -2.14
C SER A 44 -9.20 -10.73 -1.25
N ILE A 45 -9.11 -11.05 0.05
CA ILE A 45 -8.22 -10.33 0.98
C ILE A 45 -6.77 -10.49 0.51
N HIS A 46 -6.37 -11.71 0.15
CA HIS A 46 -5.03 -12.00 -0.34
C HIS A 46 -4.68 -11.20 -1.61
N GLY A 47 -5.57 -11.19 -2.61
CA GLY A 47 -5.36 -10.42 -3.82
C GLY A 47 -5.22 -8.91 -3.55
N THR A 48 -6.01 -8.39 -2.62
CA THR A 48 -5.95 -6.97 -2.23
C THR A 48 -4.64 -6.62 -1.51
N LEU A 49 -4.09 -7.52 -0.69
CA LEU A 49 -2.78 -7.35 -0.07
C LEU A 49 -1.63 -7.36 -1.10
N ASN A 50 -1.69 -8.24 -2.11
CA ASN A 50 -0.74 -8.22 -3.21
C ASN A 50 -0.82 -6.92 -4.02
N HIS A 51 -2.02 -6.38 -4.27
CA HIS A 51 -2.18 -5.07 -4.89
C HIS A 51 -1.52 -3.95 -4.08
N ILE A 52 -1.73 -3.92 -2.77
CA ILE A 52 -1.04 -2.98 -1.87
C ILE A 52 0.47 -3.08 -2.05
N LEU A 53 1.04 -4.30 -2.01
CA LEU A 53 2.48 -4.50 -2.15
C LEU A 53 3.02 -4.05 -3.52
N VAL A 54 2.34 -4.42 -4.61
CA VAL A 54 2.76 -4.05 -5.97
C VAL A 54 2.71 -2.54 -6.16
N ALA A 55 1.62 -1.89 -5.75
CA ALA A 55 1.48 -0.44 -5.85
C ALA A 55 2.57 0.30 -5.05
N ASP A 56 2.82 -0.13 -3.81
CA ASP A 56 3.85 0.46 -2.95
C ASP A 56 5.25 0.31 -3.58
N LYS A 57 5.58 -0.85 -4.16
CA LYS A 57 6.87 -1.08 -4.84
C LYS A 57 7.04 -0.21 -6.07
N ILE A 58 6.01 -0.09 -6.92
CA ILE A 58 6.04 0.75 -8.13
C ILE A 58 6.28 2.21 -7.76
N TRP A 59 5.55 2.71 -6.76
CA TRP A 59 5.74 4.09 -6.30
C TRP A 59 7.11 4.30 -5.66
N PHE A 60 7.57 3.37 -4.84
CA PHE A 60 8.89 3.46 -4.23
C PHE A 60 9.99 3.55 -5.30
N ALA A 61 9.93 2.71 -6.33
CA ALA A 61 10.86 2.74 -7.46
C ALA A 61 10.89 4.11 -8.16
N ARG A 62 9.74 4.78 -8.33
CA ARG A 62 9.66 6.14 -8.91
C ARG A 62 10.35 7.19 -8.05
N PHE A 63 10.20 7.10 -6.72
CA PHE A 63 10.81 8.05 -5.79
C PHE A 63 12.32 7.87 -5.62
N THR A 64 12.79 6.62 -5.65
CA THR A 64 14.21 6.30 -5.48
C THR A 64 14.96 6.18 -6.80
N GLU A 65 14.27 6.31 -7.93
CA GLU A 65 14.79 6.02 -9.27
C GLU A 65 15.46 4.64 -9.37
N ASN A 66 15.00 3.70 -8.52
CA ASN A 66 15.48 2.32 -8.53
C ASN A 66 14.44 1.45 -9.22
N TYR A 67 14.66 1.22 -10.51
CA TYR A 67 13.73 0.49 -11.38
C TYR A 67 14.03 -1.01 -11.46
N GLU A 68 14.75 -1.57 -10.49
CA GLU A 68 14.92 -3.02 -10.38
C GLU A 68 13.55 -3.71 -10.30
N ASN A 69 13.30 -4.64 -11.22
CA ASN A 69 12.03 -5.34 -11.40
C ASN A 69 10.81 -4.44 -11.73
N TYR A 70 11.00 -3.17 -12.07
CA TYR A 70 9.89 -2.25 -12.38
C TYR A 70 9.07 -2.71 -13.58
N GLU A 71 9.72 -3.26 -14.60
CA GLU A 71 9.04 -3.77 -15.80
C GLU A 71 8.18 -4.99 -15.47
N GLU A 72 8.67 -5.90 -14.62
CA GLU A 72 7.89 -7.05 -14.13
C GLU A 72 6.65 -6.59 -13.34
N LEU A 73 6.84 -5.67 -12.38
CA LEU A 73 5.76 -5.08 -11.59
C LEU A 73 4.73 -4.37 -12.48
N SER A 74 5.20 -3.58 -13.44
CA SER A 74 4.35 -2.81 -14.36
C SER A 74 3.57 -3.73 -15.30
N ASN A 75 4.22 -4.81 -15.78
CA ASN A 75 3.56 -5.82 -16.60
C ASN A 75 2.53 -6.60 -15.79
N PHE A 76 2.83 -6.98 -14.56
CA PHE A 76 1.89 -7.63 -13.66
C PHE A 76 0.64 -6.75 -13.41
N LEU A 77 0.84 -5.46 -13.14
CA LEU A 77 -0.24 -4.48 -12.99
C LEU A 77 -1.05 -4.33 -14.30
N ARG A 78 -0.40 -4.23 -15.46
CA ARG A 78 -1.09 -4.06 -16.76
C ARG A 78 -1.90 -5.29 -17.16
N MET A 79 -1.41 -6.49 -16.87
CA MET A 79 -2.16 -7.73 -17.11
C MET A 79 -3.46 -7.78 -16.30
N SER A 80 -3.51 -7.13 -15.13
CA SER A 80 -4.73 -7.04 -14.33
C SER A 80 -5.82 -6.17 -14.94
N SER A 81 -5.47 -5.19 -15.79
CA SER A 81 -6.43 -4.32 -16.49
C SER A 81 -7.32 -5.06 -17.48
N ASN A 82 -6.93 -6.29 -17.87
CA ASN A 82 -7.69 -7.18 -18.75
C ASN A 82 -8.52 -8.22 -17.98
N VAL A 83 -8.46 -8.21 -16.65
CA VAL A 83 -9.25 -9.11 -15.80
C VAL A 83 -10.62 -8.47 -15.59
N PRO A 84 -11.74 -9.17 -15.90
CA PRO A 84 -13.07 -8.62 -15.67
C PRO A 84 -13.23 -8.20 -14.20
N LEU A 85 -13.69 -6.98 -13.95
CA LEU A 85 -14.06 -6.48 -12.61
C LEU A 85 -15.46 -6.96 -12.17
N ALA A 86 -16.00 -7.95 -12.87
CA ALA A 86 -17.35 -8.45 -12.64
C ALA A 86 -17.43 -9.21 -11.31
N LYS A 87 -18.62 -9.23 -10.70
CA LYS A 87 -18.88 -9.85 -9.39
C LYS A 87 -18.63 -11.37 -9.35
N ASP A 88 -18.58 -11.98 -10.52
CA ASP A 88 -18.33 -13.39 -10.81
C ASP A 88 -16.92 -13.64 -11.38
N ALA A 89 -16.06 -12.63 -11.41
CA ALA A 89 -14.68 -12.77 -11.85
C ALA A 89 -13.92 -13.71 -10.92
N THR A 90 -13.58 -14.89 -11.44
CA THR A 90 -12.89 -15.94 -10.68
C THR A 90 -11.37 -15.80 -10.69
N SER A 91 -10.82 -14.86 -11.47
CA SER A 91 -9.38 -14.72 -11.67
C SER A 91 -8.64 -14.52 -10.36
N SER A 92 -7.75 -15.46 -10.06
CA SER A 92 -6.81 -15.41 -8.94
C SER A 92 -5.47 -14.77 -9.35
N HIS A 93 -5.43 -13.97 -10.42
CA HIS A 93 -4.20 -13.32 -10.91
C HIS A 93 -3.46 -12.59 -9.79
N TRP A 94 -4.17 -11.76 -9.03
CA TRP A 94 -3.58 -11.03 -7.90
C TRP A 94 -3.08 -11.93 -6.76
N GLU A 95 -3.51 -13.18 -6.70
CA GLU A 95 -3.06 -14.14 -5.69
C GLU A 95 -1.76 -14.86 -6.10
N SER A 96 -1.31 -14.69 -7.35
CA SER A 96 -0.09 -15.34 -7.84
C SER A 96 1.18 -14.51 -7.63
N PHE A 97 1.09 -13.21 -7.36
CA PHE A 97 2.28 -12.35 -7.23
C PHE A 97 3.20 -12.79 -6.08
N VAL A 98 2.65 -12.83 -4.86
CA VAL A 98 3.28 -13.48 -3.70
C VAL A 98 2.25 -14.46 -3.14
N PRO A 99 2.32 -15.75 -3.51
CA PRO A 99 1.28 -16.72 -3.16
C PRO A 99 1.23 -17.07 -1.67
N ASP A 100 2.39 -17.09 -1.01
CA ASP A 100 2.49 -17.41 0.41
C ASP A 100 2.06 -16.23 1.27
N ARG A 101 1.13 -16.50 2.20
CA ARG A 101 0.53 -15.49 3.06
C ARG A 101 1.53 -14.87 4.03
N LYS A 102 2.45 -15.66 4.59
CA LYS A 102 3.43 -15.17 5.57
C LYS A 102 4.49 -14.34 4.87
N GLU A 103 4.95 -14.80 3.70
CA GLU A 103 5.86 -14.07 2.84
C GLU A 103 5.27 -12.72 2.40
N LEU A 104 4.01 -12.71 1.93
CA LEU A 104 3.33 -11.47 1.55
C LEU A 104 3.26 -10.49 2.72
N SER A 105 2.87 -10.96 3.90
CA SER A 105 2.84 -10.15 5.12
C SER A 105 4.21 -9.56 5.45
N ALA A 106 5.27 -10.38 5.40
CA ALA A 106 6.63 -9.93 5.66
C ALA A 106 7.10 -8.88 4.64
N LYS A 107 6.82 -9.07 3.34
CA LYS A 107 7.17 -8.11 2.29
C LYS A 107 6.43 -6.78 2.41
N ILE A 108 5.18 -6.77 2.86
CA ILE A 108 4.43 -5.52 3.13
C ILE A 108 5.09 -4.72 4.26
N ILE A 109 5.49 -5.41 5.34
CA ILE A 109 6.21 -4.77 6.46
C ILE A 109 7.59 -4.27 6.03
N GLU A 110 8.34 -5.08 5.29
CA GLU A 110 9.63 -4.68 4.73
C GLU A 110 9.49 -3.43 3.85
N GLN A 111 8.52 -3.42 2.95
CA GLN A 111 8.26 -2.30 2.05
C GLN A 111 7.83 -1.02 2.81
N SER A 112 7.04 -1.17 3.87
CA SER A 112 6.66 -0.04 4.74
C SER A 112 7.88 0.57 5.44
N ASN A 113 8.83 -0.26 5.90
CA ASN A 113 10.08 0.21 6.49
C ASN A 113 10.99 0.91 5.47
N LYS A 114 11.01 0.45 4.21
CA LYS A 114 11.76 1.12 3.13
C LYS A 114 11.30 2.57 2.94
N TRP A 115 9.99 2.84 3.00
CA TRP A 115 9.47 4.21 2.95
C TRP A 115 9.93 5.08 4.12
N ILE A 116 9.85 4.55 5.35
CA ILE A 116 10.31 5.26 6.55
C ILE A 116 11.79 5.61 6.44
N ASN A 117 12.63 4.65 6.04
CA ASN A 117 14.06 4.85 5.86
C ASN A 117 14.35 5.88 4.76
N HIS A 118 13.66 5.78 3.62
CA HIS A 118 13.80 6.72 2.52
C HIS A 118 13.49 8.15 2.98
N ILE A 119 12.31 8.39 3.55
CA ILE A 119 11.88 9.72 4.01
C ILE A 119 12.79 10.27 5.11
N THR A 120 13.25 9.43 6.03
CA THR A 120 14.17 9.82 7.09
C THR A 120 15.53 10.25 6.53
N SER A 121 15.98 9.58 5.46
CA SER A 121 17.26 9.87 4.82
C SER A 121 17.26 11.12 3.91
N LEU A 122 16.09 11.67 3.60
CA LEU A 122 16.00 12.87 2.76
C LEU A 122 16.72 14.07 3.42
N PRO A 123 17.49 14.86 2.65
CA PRO A 123 18.11 16.07 3.15
C PRO A 123 17.06 17.03 3.71
N SER A 124 17.32 17.60 4.89
CA SER A 124 16.38 18.56 5.50
C SER A 124 16.19 19.86 4.69
N THR A 125 17.09 20.12 3.74
CA THR A 125 17.06 21.23 2.79
C THR A 125 16.27 20.92 1.52
N LEU A 126 15.81 19.68 1.34
CA LEU A 126 15.03 19.29 0.16
C LEU A 126 13.67 19.99 0.18
N ASP A 127 13.40 20.77 -0.87
CA ASP A 127 12.10 21.40 -1.10
C ASP A 127 11.14 20.38 -1.73
N ILE A 128 10.51 19.57 -0.86
CA ILE A 128 9.56 18.52 -1.28
C ILE A 128 8.32 19.15 -1.93
N GLU A 129 7.90 20.33 -1.48
CA GLU A 129 6.70 21.03 -1.97
C GLU A 129 6.85 21.48 -3.43
N ASN A 130 8.07 21.79 -3.87
CA ASN A 130 8.36 22.18 -5.25
C ASN A 130 9.13 21.12 -6.05
N LYS A 131 9.32 19.92 -5.49
CA LYS A 131 9.90 18.78 -6.23
C LYS A 131 8.85 18.13 -7.11
N PHE A 132 9.24 17.76 -8.32
CA PHE A 132 8.41 17.03 -9.27
C PHE A 132 9.05 15.69 -9.64
N LEU A 133 8.21 14.69 -9.83
CA LEU A 133 8.56 13.38 -10.36
C LEU A 133 8.11 13.32 -11.82
N THR A 134 8.94 12.75 -12.69
CA THR A 134 8.58 12.43 -14.07
C THR A 134 8.66 10.92 -14.25
N TYR A 135 7.57 10.28 -14.64
CA TYR A 135 7.52 8.83 -14.80
C TYR A 135 6.51 8.40 -15.87
N THR A 136 6.59 7.14 -16.30
CA THR A 136 5.62 6.51 -17.19
C THR A 136 4.48 5.90 -16.37
N ASN A 137 3.25 6.33 -16.61
CA ASN A 137 2.07 5.83 -15.92
C ASN A 137 1.62 4.46 -16.49
N SER A 138 0.56 3.88 -15.92
CA SER A 138 0.02 2.59 -16.35
C SER A 138 -0.58 2.58 -17.77
N SER A 139 -0.91 3.74 -18.35
CA SER A 139 -1.34 3.88 -19.74
C SER A 139 -0.17 4.06 -20.72
N GLY A 140 1.07 4.03 -20.25
CA GLY A 140 2.27 4.25 -21.05
C GLY A 140 2.58 5.72 -21.33
N ALA A 141 1.84 6.67 -20.75
CA ALA A 141 2.09 8.10 -20.93
C ALA A 141 3.13 8.60 -19.93
N THR A 142 4.05 9.44 -20.39
CA THR A 142 4.94 10.21 -19.51
C THR A 142 4.15 11.30 -18.82
N VAL A 143 4.17 11.30 -17.49
CA VAL A 143 3.50 12.30 -16.66
C VAL A 143 4.50 12.97 -15.74
N LYS A 144 4.16 14.20 -15.32
CA LYS A 144 4.92 14.97 -14.33
C LYS A 144 4.00 15.40 -13.21
N THR A 145 4.32 15.01 -11.98
CA THR A 145 3.48 15.23 -10.79
C THR A 145 4.33 15.76 -9.64
N ASN A 146 3.66 16.33 -8.64
CA ASN A 146 4.32 16.92 -7.48
C ASN A 146 4.64 15.86 -6.43
N ALA A 147 5.87 15.86 -5.92
CA ALA A 147 6.36 14.83 -5.01
C ALA A 147 5.59 14.78 -3.68
N LEU A 148 5.18 15.93 -3.11
CA LEU A 148 4.36 15.96 -1.90
C LEU A 148 3.02 15.27 -2.13
N VAL A 149 2.36 15.60 -3.23
CA VAL A 149 1.07 14.99 -3.60
C VAL A 149 1.23 13.48 -3.79
N ASP A 150 2.31 13.04 -4.42
CA ASP A 150 2.58 11.63 -4.67
C ASP A 150 2.89 10.85 -3.38
N TYR A 151 3.61 11.44 -2.40
CA TYR A 151 3.79 10.83 -1.08
C TYR A 151 2.44 10.61 -0.38
N LEU A 152 1.59 11.62 -0.38
CA LEU A 152 0.26 11.53 0.23
C LEU A 152 -0.63 10.52 -0.51
N HIS A 153 -0.53 10.46 -1.84
CA HIS A 153 -1.23 9.48 -2.65
C HIS A 153 -0.91 8.05 -2.22
N VAL A 154 0.37 7.70 -2.05
CA VAL A 154 0.79 6.34 -1.65
C VAL A 154 0.10 5.91 -0.35
N PHE A 155 0.19 6.73 0.70
CA PHE A 155 -0.36 6.38 2.01
C PHE A 155 -1.91 6.40 2.03
N ASN A 156 -2.52 7.31 1.28
CA ASN A 156 -3.97 7.37 1.12
C ASN A 156 -4.53 6.18 0.31
N HIS A 157 -3.83 5.79 -0.76
CA HIS A 157 -4.15 4.60 -1.55
C HIS A 157 -4.11 3.33 -0.70
N CYS A 158 -3.06 3.19 0.13
CA CYS A 158 -2.97 2.12 1.12
C CYS A 158 -4.17 2.11 2.08
N THR A 159 -4.57 3.29 2.59
CA THR A 159 -5.74 3.43 3.47
C THR A 159 -7.05 3.00 2.80
N HIS A 160 -7.26 3.37 1.53
CA HIS A 160 -8.43 2.94 0.76
C HIS A 160 -8.54 1.40 0.67
N HIS A 161 -7.44 0.71 0.34
CA HIS A 161 -7.46 -0.75 0.21
C HIS A 161 -7.49 -1.49 1.54
N ARG A 162 -6.89 -0.95 2.61
CA ARG A 162 -7.13 -1.46 3.97
C ARG A 162 -8.60 -1.35 4.36
N GLY A 163 -9.28 -0.28 3.95
CA GLY A 163 -10.72 -0.11 4.12
C GLY A 163 -11.53 -1.22 3.46
N GLN A 164 -11.21 -1.55 2.20
CA GLN A 164 -11.81 -2.68 1.48
C GLN A 164 -11.60 -4.01 2.22
N ILE A 165 -10.38 -4.27 2.70
CA ILE A 165 -10.09 -5.48 3.47
C ILE A 165 -10.89 -5.49 4.77
N SER A 166 -10.94 -4.39 5.52
CA SER A 166 -11.72 -4.31 6.77
C SER A 166 -13.23 -4.60 6.56
N ALA A 167 -13.78 -4.13 5.44
CA ALA A 167 -15.15 -4.44 5.03
C ALA A 167 -15.33 -5.93 4.69
N ALA A 168 -14.36 -6.55 4.01
CA ALA A 168 -14.39 -7.99 3.74
C ALA A 168 -14.28 -8.83 5.03
N ILE A 169 -13.38 -8.46 5.95
CA ILE A 169 -13.20 -9.13 7.26
C ILE A 169 -14.53 -9.14 8.03
N THR A 170 -15.17 -7.97 8.14
CA THR A 170 -16.47 -7.85 8.83
C THR A 170 -17.60 -8.54 8.08
N GLY A 171 -17.60 -8.48 6.74
CA GLY A 171 -18.56 -9.20 5.89
C GLY A 171 -18.50 -10.72 6.05
N PHE A 172 -17.33 -11.28 6.37
CA PHE A 172 -17.17 -12.69 6.72
C PHE A 172 -17.45 -13.00 8.20
N GLY A 173 -17.85 -12.02 9.01
CA GLY A 173 -18.19 -12.20 10.43
C GLY A 173 -17.00 -12.14 11.39
N TYR A 174 -15.81 -11.72 10.93
CA TYR A 174 -14.63 -11.54 11.78
C TYR A 174 -14.51 -10.10 12.28
N LYS A 175 -13.72 -9.89 13.33
CA LYS A 175 -13.46 -8.56 13.89
C LYS A 175 -12.37 -7.84 13.08
N ALA A 176 -12.71 -6.69 12.49
CA ALA A 176 -11.71 -5.83 11.87
C ALA A 176 -10.93 -5.01 12.93
N PRO A 177 -9.67 -4.64 12.64
CA PRO A 177 -8.87 -3.82 13.54
C PRO A 177 -9.26 -2.34 13.46
N VAL A 178 -9.00 -1.62 14.55
CA VAL A 178 -9.00 -0.15 14.56
C VAL A 178 -7.70 0.34 13.95
N MET A 179 -7.79 1.25 12.98
CA MET A 179 -6.65 1.74 12.22
C MET A 179 -6.68 3.26 11.99
N ASP A 180 -7.42 4.05 12.77
CA ASP A 180 -7.45 5.50 12.55
C ASP A 180 -6.12 6.16 12.93
N LEU A 181 -5.70 7.15 12.12
CA LEU A 181 -4.49 7.94 12.37
C LEU A 181 -4.50 8.63 13.75
N VAL A 182 -5.67 9.07 14.22
CA VAL A 182 -5.79 9.71 15.53
C VAL A 182 -5.46 8.73 16.66
N TYR A 183 -5.91 7.47 16.57
CA TYR A 183 -5.55 6.45 17.56
C TYR A 183 -4.05 6.16 17.53
N TYR A 184 -3.45 6.06 16.33
CA TYR A 184 -2.01 5.92 16.20
C TYR A 184 -1.25 7.05 16.90
N ASN A 185 -1.61 8.31 16.63
CA ASN A 185 -0.95 9.47 17.22
C ASN A 185 -1.08 9.51 18.75
N ILE A 186 -2.26 9.18 19.30
CA ILE A 186 -2.50 9.13 20.75
C ILE A 186 -1.62 8.05 21.40
N GLN A 187 -1.45 6.89 20.77
CA GLN A 187 -0.66 5.78 21.32
C GLN A 187 0.85 6.03 21.30
N HIS A 188 1.33 6.89 20.40
CA HIS A 188 2.76 7.07 20.14
C HIS A 188 3.31 8.43 20.61
N ASP A 189 2.52 9.20 21.39
CA ASP A 189 2.88 10.53 21.90
C ASP A 189 3.43 11.47 20.81
N GLU A 190 3.06 11.25 19.55
CA GLU A 190 3.40 12.14 18.45
C GLU A 190 2.52 13.38 18.58
N LYS A 191 3.01 14.38 19.35
CA LYS A 191 2.38 15.70 19.44
C LYS A 191 2.17 16.22 18.02
N PRO A 192 0.93 16.51 17.59
CA PRO A 192 0.66 16.95 16.23
C PRO A 192 1.19 18.38 16.07
N PHE A 193 2.45 18.48 15.66
CA PHE A 193 3.21 19.69 15.32
C PHE A 193 3.53 20.65 16.46
#